data_AF-A0A916RJB1-F1
#
_entry.id   AF-A0A916RJB1-F1
#
_cell.length_a   1.000
_cell.length_b   1.000
_cell.length_c   1.000
_cell.angle_alpha   90.00
_cell.angle_beta   90.00
_cell.angle_gamma   90.00
#
_symmetry.space_group_name_H-M   'P 1'
#
loop_
_entity.id
_entity.type
_entity.pdbx_description
1 polymer ?
#
loop_
_entity_poly.entity_id
_entity_poly.type
_entity_poly.pdbx_seq_one_letter_code
_entity_poly.pdbx_strand_id
1 'polypeptide(L)' 'MDNDNLAGAYLRAKDAVKTEPDYSETHFVLAQVLTKMKKKDEAIAEYQAYLKMDPNGDRAKMVKTALADLDHSKK' A
#
# COMPACT_ATOMS: atom_id res chain seq x y z
N MET A 1 -4.46 -19.96 -9.06
CA MET A 1 -2.97 -19.95 -9.12
C MET A 1 -2.47 -18.52 -8.91
N ASP A 2 -2.95 -17.84 -7.88
CA ASP A 2 -2.86 -16.37 -7.80
C ASP A 2 -1.85 -15.90 -6.75
N ASN A 3 -1.23 -16.84 -6.02
CA ASN A 3 -0.31 -16.55 -4.92
C ASN A 3 1.15 -16.37 -5.39
N ASP A 4 1.50 -16.94 -6.55
CA ASP A 4 2.88 -16.92 -7.08
C ASP A 4 3.30 -15.51 -7.54
N ASN A 5 2.35 -14.73 -8.08
CA ASN A 5 2.62 -13.35 -8.52
C ASN A 5 2.69 -12.33 -7.38
N LEU A 6 2.06 -12.60 -6.23
CA LEU A 6 1.99 -11.62 -5.14
C LEU A 6 3.32 -11.49 -4.41
N ALA A 7 4.07 -12.58 -4.26
CA ALA A 7 5.41 -12.54 -3.68
C ALA A 7 6.37 -11.70 -4.53
N GLY A 8 6.35 -11.90 -5.87
CA GLY A 8 7.15 -11.10 -6.80
C GLY A 8 6.73 -9.63 -6.85
N ALA A 9 5.42 -9.35 -6.75
CA ALA A 9 4.92 -7.98 -6.65
C ALA A 9 5.36 -7.31 -5.34
N TYR A 10 5.37 -8.05 -4.23
CA TYR A 10 5.77 -7.52 -2.92
C TYR A 10 7.26 -7.18 -2.92
N LEU A 11 8.10 -8.07 -3.46
CA LEU A 11 9.53 -7.82 -3.60
C LEU A 11 9.80 -6.58 -4.45
N ARG A 12 9.16 -6.45 -5.61
CA ARG A 12 9.31 -5.26 -6.47
C ARG A 12 8.86 -3.97 -5.78
N ALA A 13 7.73 -4.01 -5.09
CA ALA A 13 7.24 -2.85 -4.35
C ALA A 13 8.19 -2.48 -3.19
N LYS A 14 8.73 -3.48 -2.49
CA LYS A 14 9.71 -3.27 -1.42
C LYS A 14 11.03 -2.71 -1.93
N ASP A 15 11.53 -3.18 -3.07
CA ASP A 15 12.73 -2.60 -3.70
C ASP A 15 12.49 -1.19 -4.24
N ALA A 16 11.28 -0.88 -4.71
CA ALA A 16 10.91 0.50 -5.04
C ALA A 16 10.99 1.42 -3.81
N VAL A 17 10.43 1.02 -2.66
CA VAL A 17 10.55 1.78 -1.40
C VAL A 17 12.01 1.93 -0.96
N LYS A 18 12.88 0.94 -1.21
CA LYS A 18 14.32 1.10 -0.92
C LYS A 18 15.04 2.09 -1.83
N THR A 19 14.60 2.15 -3.08
CA THR A 19 15.23 2.99 -4.11
C THR A 19 14.78 4.44 -3.95
N GLU A 20 13.50 4.63 -3.63
CA GLU A 20 12.87 5.95 -3.45
C GLU A 20 12.03 5.97 -2.15
N PRO A 21 12.69 5.96 -0.97
CA PRO A 21 12.00 5.92 0.33
C PRO A 21 11.22 7.21 0.64
N ASP A 22 11.56 8.31 -0.02
CA ASP A 22 10.86 9.59 0.10
C ASP A 22 9.68 9.70 -0.88
N TYR A 23 9.47 8.70 -1.74
CA TYR A 23 8.41 8.76 -2.73
C TYR A 23 7.14 8.09 -2.22
N SER A 24 6.16 8.91 -1.86
CA SER A 24 4.86 8.47 -1.36
C SER A 24 4.28 7.36 -2.22
N GLU A 25 4.33 7.49 -3.56
CA GLU A 25 3.74 6.50 -4.46
C GLU A 25 4.32 5.08 -4.31
N THR A 26 5.57 4.91 -3.87
CA THR A 26 6.12 3.57 -3.59
C THR A 26 5.42 2.90 -2.39
N HIS A 27 5.10 3.67 -1.33
CA HIS A 27 4.29 3.19 -0.21
C HIS A 27 2.88 2.80 -0.65
N PHE A 28 2.28 3.56 -1.58
CA PHE A 28 0.97 3.21 -2.16
C PHE A 28 1.00 1.88 -2.92
N VAL A 29 2.04 1.65 -3.73
CA VAL A 29 2.21 0.40 -4.48
C VAL A 29 2.41 -0.77 -3.53
N LEU A 30 3.24 -0.62 -2.50
CA LEU A 30 3.45 -1.65 -1.48
C LEU A 30 2.14 -1.98 -0.74
N ALA A 31 1.38 -0.97 -0.34
CA ALA A 31 0.08 -1.14 0.31
C ALA A 31 -0.94 -1.88 -0.58
N GLN A 32 -0.99 -1.58 -1.87
CA GLN A 32 -1.85 -2.30 -2.82
C GLN A 32 -1.49 -3.78 -2.93
N VAL A 33 -0.20 -4.10 -2.98
CA VAL A 33 0.24 -5.49 -3.04
C VAL A 33 -0.11 -6.22 -1.74
N LEU A 34 0.14 -5.60 -0.58
CA LEU A 34 -0.24 -6.12 0.73
C LEU A 34 -1.75 -6.36 0.85
N THR A 35 -2.55 -5.46 0.29
CA THR A 35 -4.02 -5.61 0.21
C THR A 35 -4.40 -6.88 -0.55
N LYS A 36 -3.77 -7.12 -1.72
CA LYS A 36 -4.00 -8.34 -2.51
C LYS A 36 -3.51 -9.60 -1.80
N MET A 37 -2.46 -9.50 -0.99
CA MET A 37 -1.95 -10.57 -0.13
C MET A 37 -2.83 -10.83 1.11
N LYS A 38 -3.97 -10.13 1.25
CA LYS A 38 -4.83 -10.14 2.44
C LYS A 38 -4.12 -9.68 3.73
N LYS A 39 -2.94 -9.06 3.61
CA LYS A 39 -2.20 -8.45 4.71
C LYS A 39 -2.72 -7.03 4.95
N LYS A 40 -3.98 -6.95 5.40
CA LYS A 40 -4.68 -5.67 5.58
C LYS A 40 -3.99 -4.79 6.61
N ASP A 41 -3.51 -5.35 7.72
CA ASP A 41 -2.76 -4.62 8.75
C ASP A 41 -1.53 -3.89 8.21
N GLU A 42 -0.67 -4.60 7.47
CA GLU A 42 0.53 -4.02 6.85
C GLU A 42 0.12 -2.99 5.78
N ALA A 43 -0.91 -3.29 4.96
CA ALA A 43 -1.39 -2.36 3.94
C ALA A 43 -1.88 -1.03 4.53
N ILE A 44 -2.60 -1.08 5.67
CA ILE A 44 -3.08 0.12 6.37
C ILE A 44 -1.90 0.98 6.81
N ALA A 45 -0.84 0.38 7.37
CA ALA A 45 0.34 1.12 7.81
C ALA A 45 1.02 1.87 6.64
N GLU A 46 1.20 1.21 5.50
CA GLU A 46 1.80 1.79 4.30
C GLU A 46 0.92 2.89 3.67
N TYR A 47 -0.40 2.70 3.63
CA TYR A 47 -1.34 3.74 3.18
C TYR A 47 -1.36 4.95 4.11
N GLN A 48 -1.22 4.76 5.42
CA GLN A 48 -1.06 5.87 6.36
C GLN A 48 0.25 6.61 6.16
N ALA A 49 1.35 5.89 5.88
CA ALA A 49 2.64 6.51 5.56
C ALA A 49 2.54 7.38 4.31
N TYR A 50 1.90 6.88 3.23
CA TYR A 50 1.59 7.67 2.04
C TYR A 50 0.88 8.98 2.40
N LEU A 51 -0.20 8.91 3.19
CA LEU A 51 -0.99 10.09 3.54
C LEU A 51 -0.29 11.05 4.49
N LYS A 52 0.69 10.58 5.27
CA LYS A 52 1.54 11.45 6.09
C LYS A 52 2.53 12.24 5.24
N MET A 53 3.07 11.60 4.20
CA MET A 53 4.01 12.24 3.27
C MET A 53 3.30 13.17 2.31
N ASP A 54 2.24 12.68 1.67
CA ASP A 54 1.49 13.42 0.66
C ASP A 54 -0.03 13.28 0.86
N PRO A 55 -0.60 14.02 1.83
CA PRO A 55 -2.02 13.94 2.17
C PRO A 55 -2.96 14.44 1.07
N ASN A 56 -2.43 15.19 0.10
CA ASN A 56 -3.14 15.81 -1.01
C ASN A 56 -2.65 15.35 -2.39
N GLY A 57 -1.85 14.29 -2.44
CA GLY A 57 -1.39 13.69 -3.70
C GLY A 57 -2.51 13.15 -4.58
N ASP A 58 -2.18 12.90 -5.84
CA ASP A 58 -3.11 12.33 -6.82
C ASP A 58 -3.73 11.00 -6.34
N ARG A 59 -2.93 10.17 -5.64
CA ARG A 59 -3.39 8.89 -5.08
C ARG A 59 -4.02 9.04 -3.69
N ALA A 60 -3.93 10.20 -3.03
CA ALA A 60 -4.43 10.37 -1.66
C ALA A 60 -5.92 10.04 -1.52
N LYS A 61 -6.72 10.39 -2.54
CA LYS A 61 -8.15 10.07 -2.56
C LYS A 61 -8.39 8.55 -2.65
N MET A 62 -7.62 7.84 -3.47
CA MET A 62 -7.68 6.39 -3.58
C MET A 62 -7.23 5.71 -2.29
N VAL A 63 -6.14 6.20 -1.69
CA VAL A 63 -5.58 5.70 -0.44
C VAL A 63 -6.59 5.82 0.69
N LYS A 64 -7.25 6.98 0.85
CA LYS A 64 -8.28 7.19 1.88
C LYS A 64 -9.45 6.21 1.72
N THR A 65 -9.92 6.00 0.49
CA THR A 65 -10.99 5.04 0.20
C THR A 65 -10.57 3.61 0.51
N ALA A 66 -9.39 3.18 0.07
CA ALA A 66 -8.87 1.84 0.32
C ALA A 66 -8.65 1.61 1.82
N LEU A 67 -8.08 2.59 2.52
CA LEU A 67 -7.86 2.51 3.95
C LEU A 67 -9.18 2.38 4.73
N ALA A 68 -10.22 3.13 4.34
CA ALA A 68 -11.54 3.01 4.94
C ALA A 68 -12.16 1.62 4.71
N ASP A 69 -12.04 1.05 3.52
CA ASP A 69 -12.52 -0.31 3.21
C ASP A 69 -11.79 -1.39 4.02
N LEU A 70 -10.47 -1.24 4.16
CA LEU A 70 -9.62 -2.14 4.92
C LEU A 70 -9.88 -2.05 6.43
N ASP A 71 -10.17 -0.86 6.95
CA ASP A 71 -10.55 -0.63 8.35
C ASP A 71 -11.93 -1.22 8.66
N HIS A 72 -12.92 -0.97 7.80
CA HIS A 72 -14.26 -1.54 7.94
C HIS A 72 -14.26 -3.07 7.88
N SER A 73 -13.33 -3.66 7.12
CA SER A 73 -13.16 -5.11 7.04
C SER A 73 -12.68 -5.77 8.34
N LYS A 74 -12.24 -5.01 9.35
CA LYS A 74 -11.83 -5.54 10.67
C LYS A 74 -12.99 -5.67 11.66
N LYS A 75 -14.20 -5.24 11.30
CA LYS A 75 -15.40 -5.28 12.16
C LYS A 75 -16.26 -6.50 11.86
#